data_AF-A0AAA9TW05-F1
#
_entry.id   AF-A0AAA9TW05-F1
#
_cell.length_a   1.000
_cell.length_b   1.000
_cell.length_c   1.000
_cell.angle_alpha   90.00
_cell.angle_beta   90.00
_cell.angle_gamma   90.00
#
_symmetry.space_group_name_H-M   'P 1'
#
loop_
_entity.id
_entity.type
_entity.pdbx_description
1 polymer ?
#
loop_
_entity_poly.entity_id
_entity_poly.type
_entity_poly.pdbx_seq_one_letter_code
_entity_poly.pdbx_strand_id
1 'polypeptide(L)'
;MITIFICFLAYSGVSAALTLMVPYHQIQPHDPLPQAILHSWWLPARYFVAIGTLCALISRLYSSMFRTPPLIYTMAEDGLLFRVLTRIHVRTGTRVMAIMSAGNLTGLMALLFTFTNLVDLVSVGTLLVYSLVAFSILVLRYQPDQNLSKNENTEEEIEMPVPDEHPLDSEPEARNSNILKSLWFPISTIPTRKSGQIVYGCASLLVLLMIILSLILVQWSSQGFSGDSKYTPVAVLLLLLIIGVMVIIWRQPQNPIPLYFKVPALPVFPLVSIFVNIYLMMQITSGTWAIFAIWNVIGFLIYFGYGIRHSLEENDEQQPPASTSQTLDKNTRSPESS
;
A
#
# COMPACT_ATOMS: atom_id res chain seq x y z
N MET A 1 4.34 -0.32 -16.88
CA MET A 1 5.82 -0.53 -16.93
C MET A 1 6.50 0.41 -17.92
N ILE A 2 6.10 0.44 -19.19
CA ILE A 2 6.70 1.32 -20.23
C ILE A 2 6.69 2.80 -19.81
N THR A 3 5.56 3.33 -19.35
CA THR A 3 5.48 4.74 -18.90
C THR A 3 6.42 5.05 -17.73
N ILE A 4 6.53 4.14 -16.75
CA ILE A 4 7.41 4.32 -15.59
C ILE A 4 8.88 4.37 -16.05
N PHE A 5 9.26 3.49 -16.98
CA PHE A 5 10.60 3.47 -17.56
C PHE A 5 10.91 4.74 -18.34
N ILE A 6 9.97 5.23 -19.16
CA ILE A 6 10.10 6.50 -19.88
C ILE A 6 10.24 7.66 -18.89
N CYS A 7 9.42 7.70 -17.84
CA CYS A 7 9.52 8.73 -16.80
C CYS A 7 10.88 8.68 -16.10
N PHE A 8 11.38 7.49 -15.76
CA PHE A 8 12.69 7.32 -15.14
C PHE A 8 13.81 7.90 -16.01
N LEU A 9 13.84 7.57 -17.31
CA LEU A 9 14.82 8.11 -18.25
C LEU A 9 14.69 9.62 -18.43
N ALA A 10 13.46 10.14 -18.46
CA ALA A 10 13.22 11.57 -18.57
C ALA A 10 13.71 12.33 -17.32
N TYR A 11 13.40 11.84 -16.11
CA TYR A 11 13.84 12.47 -14.86
C TYR A 11 15.37 12.42 -14.70
N SER A 12 16.00 11.27 -14.98
CA SER A 12 17.46 11.16 -14.92
C SER A 12 18.13 12.05 -15.98
N GLY A 13 17.58 12.12 -17.19
CA GLY A 13 18.06 13.01 -18.25
C GLY A 13 17.96 14.48 -17.88
N VAL A 14 16.83 14.93 -17.33
CA VAL A 14 16.64 16.31 -16.87
C VAL A 14 17.61 16.65 -15.73
N SER A 15 17.78 15.75 -14.75
CA SER A 15 18.71 15.94 -13.65
C SER A 15 20.16 16.02 -14.11
N ALA A 16 20.57 15.16 -15.06
CA ALA A 16 21.91 15.17 -15.63
C ALA A 16 22.17 16.44 -16.45
N ALA A 17 21.22 16.86 -17.28
CA ALA A 17 21.30 18.09 -18.07
C ALA A 17 21.43 19.33 -17.19
N LEU A 18 20.64 19.42 -16.11
CA LEU A 18 20.69 20.53 -15.16
C LEU A 18 22.06 20.62 -14.48
N THR A 19 22.58 19.49 -14.00
CA THR A 19 23.88 19.41 -13.31
C THR A 19 25.06 19.69 -14.25
N LEU A 20 24.92 19.39 -15.55
CA LEU A 20 25.92 19.72 -16.56
C LEU A 20 25.93 21.22 -16.91
N MET A 21 24.77 21.87 -16.84
CA MET A 21 24.62 23.27 -17.25
C MET A 21 24.93 24.27 -16.13
N VAL A 22 24.66 23.92 -14.88
CA VAL A 22 24.91 24.77 -13.71
C VAL A 22 25.58 23.94 -12.63
N PRO A 23 26.71 24.41 -12.05
CA PRO A 23 27.37 23.67 -10.98
C PRO A 23 26.47 23.59 -9.74
N TYR A 24 26.50 22.45 -9.04
CA TYR A 24 25.53 22.08 -8.00
C TYR A 24 25.33 23.11 -6.88
N HIS A 25 26.35 23.93 -6.60
CA HIS A 25 26.32 24.94 -5.54
C HIS A 25 25.53 26.20 -5.91
N GLN A 26 25.16 26.39 -7.18
CA GLN A 26 24.45 27.58 -7.67
C GLN A 26 22.99 27.30 -8.06
N ILE A 27 22.53 26.06 -7.93
CA ILE A 27 21.17 25.67 -8.30
C ILE A 27 20.21 26.21 -7.25
N GLN A 28 19.38 27.19 -7.63
CA GLN A 28 18.36 27.71 -6.73
C GLN A 28 17.21 26.70 -6.56
N PRO A 29 16.69 26.49 -5.34
CA PRO A 29 15.65 25.50 -5.09
C PRO A 29 14.27 25.85 -5.66
N HIS A 30 13.96 27.13 -5.85
CA HIS A 30 12.61 27.56 -6.23
C HIS A 30 12.34 27.44 -7.74
N ASP A 31 13.29 27.84 -8.58
CA ASP A 31 13.14 27.83 -10.05
C ASP A 31 14.40 27.31 -10.77
N PRO A 32 14.78 26.04 -10.56
CA PRO A 32 16.06 25.52 -11.04
C PRO A 32 16.16 25.52 -12.57
N LEU A 33 15.10 25.15 -13.27
CA LEU A 33 15.12 24.97 -14.73
C LEU A 33 15.17 26.30 -15.51
N PRO A 34 14.27 27.28 -15.27
CA PRO A 34 14.29 28.53 -16.03
C PRO A 34 15.54 29.37 -15.78
N GLN A 35 16.10 29.31 -14.56
CA GLN A 35 17.31 30.04 -14.19
C GLN A 35 18.58 29.40 -14.72
N ALA A 36 18.62 28.06 -14.79
CA ALA A 36 19.76 27.40 -15.40
C ALA A 36 19.94 27.86 -16.85
N ILE A 37 18.83 27.94 -17.61
CA ILE A 37 18.82 28.36 -19.02
C ILE A 37 19.31 29.80 -19.22
N LEU A 38 19.27 30.64 -18.19
CA LEU A 38 19.81 32.00 -18.25
C LEU A 38 21.32 32.03 -18.51
N HIS A 39 22.04 31.01 -18.03
CA HIS A 39 23.49 30.87 -18.25
C HIS A 39 23.81 30.24 -19.62
N SER A 40 22.81 29.78 -20.36
CA SER A 40 22.95 29.20 -21.69
C SER A 40 22.74 30.25 -22.78
N TRP A 41 23.35 30.04 -23.95
CA TRP A 41 23.34 30.97 -25.10
C TRP A 41 21.96 31.14 -25.78
N TRP A 42 20.91 30.48 -25.29
CA TRP A 42 19.59 30.39 -25.93
C TRP A 42 18.47 31.00 -25.08
N LEU A 43 18.33 32.34 -25.15
CA LEU A 43 17.35 33.13 -24.38
C LEU A 43 15.87 32.73 -24.57
N PRO A 44 15.37 32.44 -25.79
CA PRO A 44 13.95 32.10 -26.00
C PRO A 44 13.50 30.81 -25.31
N ALA A 45 14.43 29.87 -25.07
CA ALA A 45 14.13 28.57 -24.47
C ALA A 45 13.53 28.69 -23.06
N ARG A 46 13.90 29.74 -22.30
CA ARG A 46 13.34 30.03 -20.99
C ARG A 46 11.82 30.20 -21.03
N TYR A 47 11.30 30.94 -22.02
CA TYR A 47 9.87 31.20 -22.14
C TYR A 47 9.10 29.93 -22.48
N PHE A 48 9.62 29.09 -23.38
CA PHE A 48 9.03 27.80 -23.70
C PHE A 48 8.95 26.87 -22.48
N VAL A 49 10.01 26.81 -21.67
CA VAL A 49 10.02 26.00 -20.43
C VAL A 49 9.07 26.57 -19.38
N ALA A 50 8.99 27.89 -19.22
CA ALA A 50 8.02 28.52 -18.32
C ALA A 50 6.57 28.22 -18.72
N ILE A 51 6.23 28.34 -20.01
CA ILE A 51 4.90 28.00 -20.53
C ILE A 51 4.61 26.51 -20.35
N GLY A 52 5.59 25.65 -20.63
CA GLY A 52 5.47 24.20 -20.45
C GLY A 52 5.23 23.79 -18.99
N THR A 53 5.97 24.40 -18.05
CA THR A 53 5.80 24.14 -16.61
C THR A 53 4.44 24.65 -16.11
N LEU A 54 4.01 25.84 -16.50
CA LEU A 54 2.67 26.36 -16.17
C LEU A 54 1.55 25.44 -16.69
N CYS A 55 1.63 25.02 -17.96
CA CYS A 55 0.68 24.09 -18.55
C CYS A 55 0.67 22.73 -17.83
N ALA A 56 1.85 22.20 -17.48
CA ALA A 56 1.99 20.96 -16.74
C ALA A 56 1.41 21.07 -15.32
N LEU A 57 1.63 22.18 -14.61
CA LEU A 57 1.08 22.43 -13.28
C LEU A 57 -0.46 22.51 -13.29
N ILE A 58 -1.05 23.22 -14.26
CA ILE A 58 -2.50 23.29 -14.45
C ILE A 58 -3.07 21.88 -14.71
N SER A 59 -2.43 21.12 -15.59
CA SER A 59 -2.83 19.74 -15.92
C SER A 59 -2.77 18.80 -14.71
N ARG A 60 -1.73 18.93 -13.89
CA ARG A 60 -1.56 18.18 -12.62
C ARG A 60 -2.65 18.53 -11.61
N LEU A 61 -2.95 19.82 -11.45
CA LEU A 61 -4.01 20.28 -10.55
C LEU A 61 -5.38 19.73 -10.97
N TYR A 62 -5.70 19.82 -12.27
CA TYR A 62 -6.94 19.29 -12.82
C TYR A 62 -7.07 17.77 -12.64
N SER A 63 -5.97 17.03 -12.87
CA SER A 63 -5.92 15.58 -12.66
C SER A 63 -6.19 15.17 -11.21
N SER A 64 -5.73 15.98 -10.24
CA SER A 64 -5.97 15.75 -8.82
C SER A 64 -7.43 16.02 -8.43
N MET A 65 -8.00 17.12 -8.92
CA MET A 65 -9.39 17.49 -8.67
C MET A 65 -10.39 16.50 -9.26
N PHE A 66 -10.06 15.80 -10.36
CA PHE A 66 -10.93 14.77 -10.93
C PHE A 66 -10.86 13.44 -10.17
N ARG A 67 -9.71 13.10 -9.58
CA ARG A 67 -9.49 11.81 -8.90
C ARG A 67 -10.06 11.77 -7.48
N THR A 68 -10.08 12.89 -6.77
CA THR A 68 -10.47 12.95 -5.36
C THR A 68 -11.97 12.74 -5.08
N PRO A 69 -12.93 13.29 -5.85
CA PRO A 69 -14.35 13.15 -5.53
C PRO A 69 -14.89 11.72 -5.68
N PRO A 70 -14.46 10.91 -6.67
CA PRO A 70 -14.90 9.53 -6.75
C PRO A 70 -14.52 8.69 -5.55
N LEU A 71 -13.30 8.86 -5.04
CA LEU A 71 -12.80 8.15 -3.86
C LEU A 71 -13.60 8.48 -2.61
N ILE A 72 -13.90 9.77 -2.41
CA ILE A 72 -14.68 10.24 -1.25
C ILE A 72 -16.11 9.70 -1.29
N TYR A 73 -16.70 9.63 -2.48
CA TYR A 73 -18.04 9.08 -2.65
C TYR A 73 -18.08 7.58 -2.36
N THR A 74 -17.14 6.78 -2.87
CA THR A 74 -17.13 5.34 -2.59
C THR A 74 -16.93 5.09 -1.10
N MET A 75 -16.02 5.82 -0.46
CA MET A 75 -15.84 5.75 0.99
C MET A 75 -17.09 6.17 1.79
N ALA A 76 -17.87 7.11 1.29
CA ALA A 76 -19.13 7.52 1.93
C ALA A 76 -20.30 6.56 1.63
N GLU A 77 -20.26 5.89 0.48
CA GLU A 77 -21.20 4.84 0.08
C GLU A 77 -21.04 3.60 0.97
N ASP A 78 -19.79 3.20 1.22
CA ASP A 78 -19.40 2.12 2.15
C ASP A 78 -19.75 2.43 3.63
N GLY A 79 -20.23 3.64 3.93
CA GLY A 79 -20.58 4.08 5.28
C GLY A 79 -19.40 4.58 6.11
N LEU A 80 -18.18 4.58 5.55
CA LEU A 80 -16.95 5.02 6.21
C LEU A 80 -16.90 6.53 6.50
N LEU A 81 -17.54 7.33 5.63
CA LEU A 81 -17.62 8.79 5.71
C LEU A 81 -19.08 9.27 5.73
N PHE A 82 -19.29 10.52 6.15
CA PHE A 82 -20.63 11.11 6.29
C PHE A 82 -21.49 10.96 5.02
N ARG A 83 -22.73 10.46 5.18
CA ARG A 83 -23.68 10.21 4.07
C ARG A 83 -24.01 11.46 3.24
N VAL A 84 -23.81 12.65 3.78
CA VAL A 84 -24.01 13.92 3.05
C VAL A 84 -23.12 14.00 1.79
N LEU A 85 -21.96 13.33 1.79
CA LEU A 85 -21.02 13.34 0.67
C LEU A 85 -21.44 12.41 -0.48
N THR A 86 -22.42 11.54 -0.29
CA THR A 86 -22.96 10.66 -1.35
C THR A 86 -23.97 11.38 -2.26
N ARG A 87 -24.36 12.62 -1.94
CA ARG A 87 -25.37 13.36 -2.72
C ARG A 87 -24.86 13.67 -4.14
N ILE A 88 -25.46 13.02 -5.12
CA ILE A 88 -25.23 13.25 -6.56
C ILE A 88 -26.26 14.24 -7.14
N HIS A 89 -25.82 15.10 -8.05
CA HIS A 89 -26.72 15.99 -8.78
C HIS A 89 -27.37 15.25 -9.96
N VAL A 90 -28.71 15.14 -9.95
CA VAL A 90 -29.50 14.30 -10.90
C VAL A 90 -29.27 14.66 -12.36
N ARG A 91 -29.02 15.93 -12.70
CA ARG A 91 -28.91 16.40 -14.08
C ARG A 91 -27.52 16.22 -14.71
N THR A 92 -26.47 16.24 -13.90
CA THR A 92 -25.07 16.29 -14.37
C THR A 92 -24.25 15.09 -13.90
N GLY A 93 -24.82 14.23 -13.04
CA GLY A 93 -24.15 13.06 -12.46
C GLY A 93 -22.94 13.42 -11.58
N THR A 94 -22.73 14.70 -11.29
CA THR A 94 -21.52 15.20 -10.63
C THR A 94 -21.71 15.24 -9.11
N ARG A 95 -20.68 14.83 -8.39
CA ARG A 95 -20.64 14.69 -6.92
C ARG A 95 -20.28 16.04 -6.29
N VAL A 96 -21.17 17.03 -6.42
CA VAL A 96 -20.89 18.44 -6.09
C VAL A 96 -20.47 18.63 -4.63
N MET A 97 -21.15 17.96 -3.69
CA MET A 97 -20.82 18.10 -2.25
C MET A 97 -19.41 17.58 -1.94
N ALA A 98 -19.00 16.46 -2.54
CA ALA A 98 -17.65 15.91 -2.37
C ALA A 98 -16.57 16.81 -3.02
N ILE A 99 -16.88 17.43 -4.17
CA ILE A 99 -15.97 18.39 -4.81
C ILE A 99 -15.78 19.63 -3.92
N MET A 100 -16.88 20.17 -3.39
CA MET A 100 -16.83 21.39 -2.59
C MET A 100 -16.10 21.16 -1.25
N SER A 101 -16.34 20.02 -0.59
CA SER A 101 -15.63 19.67 0.65
C SER A 101 -14.14 19.39 0.42
N ALA A 102 -13.77 18.64 -0.62
CA ALA A 102 -12.38 18.39 -0.97
C ALA A 102 -11.63 19.66 -1.38
N GLY A 103 -12.28 20.53 -2.16
CA GLY A 103 -11.73 21.82 -2.57
C GLY A 103 -11.52 22.77 -1.40
N ASN A 104 -12.50 22.88 -0.49
CA ASN A 104 -12.37 23.68 0.71
C ASN A 104 -11.25 23.16 1.62
N LEU A 105 -11.16 21.84 1.81
CA LEU A 105 -10.10 21.22 2.59
C LEU A 105 -8.71 21.46 1.97
N THR A 106 -8.60 21.30 0.65
CA THR A 106 -7.34 21.55 -0.07
C THR A 106 -6.94 23.01 0.00
N GLY A 107 -7.89 23.94 -0.15
CA GLY A 107 -7.65 25.38 -0.02
C GLY A 107 -7.21 25.78 1.39
N LEU A 108 -7.84 25.20 2.41
CA LEU A 108 -7.45 25.41 3.81
C LEU A 108 -6.02 24.90 4.07
N MET A 109 -5.68 23.70 3.57
CA MET A 109 -4.33 23.14 3.69
C MET A 109 -3.28 24.02 2.98
N ALA A 110 -3.60 24.57 1.80
CA ALA A 110 -2.71 25.47 1.08
C ALA A 110 -2.50 26.82 1.81
N LEU A 111 -3.44 27.26 2.65
CA LEU A 111 -3.32 28.48 3.45
C LEU A 111 -2.55 28.26 4.76
N LEU A 112 -2.70 27.10 5.39
CA LEU A 112 -2.12 26.81 6.71
C LEU A 112 -0.66 26.33 6.65
N PHE A 113 -0.25 25.70 5.54
CA PHE A 113 1.05 25.05 5.46
C PHE A 113 1.94 25.63 4.35
N THR A 114 3.24 25.70 4.62
CA THR A 114 4.26 26.06 3.63
C THR A 114 4.54 24.90 2.67
N PHE A 115 4.87 25.19 1.41
CA PHE A 115 5.13 24.20 0.35
C PHE A 115 5.98 23.00 0.80
N THR A 116 7.10 23.23 1.51
CA THR A 116 7.98 22.16 2.00
C THR A 116 7.24 21.17 2.90
N ASN A 117 6.42 21.68 3.83
CA ASN A 117 5.64 20.83 4.75
C ASN A 117 4.56 20.03 4.00
N LEU A 118 3.95 20.59 2.94
CA LEU A 118 2.99 19.86 2.11
C LEU A 118 3.68 18.73 1.35
N VAL A 119 4.86 18.98 0.76
CA VAL A 119 5.62 17.96 0.02
C VAL A 119 6.03 16.83 0.95
N ASP A 120 6.51 17.14 2.15
CA ASP A 120 6.88 16.13 3.14
C ASP A 120 5.65 15.33 3.61
N LEU A 121 4.50 15.98 3.81
CA LEU A 121 3.25 15.31 4.21
C LEU A 121 2.70 14.40 3.11
N VAL A 122 2.74 14.83 1.84
CA VAL A 122 2.34 14.00 0.70
C VAL A 122 3.30 12.81 0.53
N SER A 123 4.60 13.05 0.70
CA SER A 123 5.63 12.02 0.63
C SER A 123 5.44 10.97 1.72
N VAL A 124 5.30 11.37 2.99
CA VAL A 124 5.12 10.42 4.11
C VAL A 124 3.86 9.57 3.90
N GLY A 125 2.76 10.16 3.44
CA GLY A 125 1.52 9.43 3.16
C GLY A 125 1.67 8.44 2.00
N THR A 126 2.34 8.84 0.91
CA THR A 126 2.55 7.96 -0.25
C THR A 126 3.49 6.80 0.08
N LEU A 127 4.57 7.06 0.83
CA LEU A 127 5.49 6.02 1.30
C LEU A 127 4.79 5.03 2.23
N LEU A 128 3.91 5.50 3.11
CA LEU A 128 3.11 4.63 3.98
C LEU A 128 2.19 3.72 3.16
N VAL A 129 1.46 4.27 2.18
CA VAL A 129 0.58 3.48 1.31
C VAL A 129 1.37 2.44 0.51
N TYR A 130 2.53 2.79 -0.04
CA TYR A 130 3.37 1.84 -0.77
C TYR A 130 3.90 0.72 0.13
N SER A 131 4.28 1.03 1.38
CA SER A 131 4.66 0.02 2.37
C SER A 131 3.49 -0.90 2.72
N LEU A 132 2.28 -0.35 2.92
CA LEU A 132 1.08 -1.15 3.17
C LEU A 132 0.74 -2.05 1.98
N VAL A 133 0.80 -1.54 0.74
CA VAL A 133 0.54 -2.35 -0.46
C VAL A 133 1.58 -3.46 -0.61
N ALA A 134 2.86 -3.16 -0.40
CA ALA A 134 3.92 -4.16 -0.43
C ALA A 134 3.73 -5.23 0.66
N PHE A 135 3.30 -4.82 1.86
CA PHE A 135 2.96 -5.73 2.95
C PHE A 135 1.72 -6.58 2.63
N SER A 136 0.66 -5.99 2.07
CA SER A 136 -0.54 -6.72 1.66
C SER A 136 -0.26 -7.75 0.57
N ILE A 137 0.59 -7.42 -0.41
CA ILE A 137 1.02 -8.37 -1.45
C ILE A 137 1.85 -9.50 -0.84
N LEU A 138 2.75 -9.16 0.11
CA LEU A 138 3.52 -10.17 0.84
C LEU A 138 2.57 -11.12 1.59
N VAL A 139 1.61 -10.58 2.34
CA VAL A 139 0.60 -11.34 3.09
C VAL A 139 -0.26 -12.23 2.20
N LEU A 140 -0.85 -11.66 1.14
CA LEU A 140 -1.80 -12.35 0.27
C LEU A 140 -1.16 -13.57 -0.42
N ARG A 141 0.15 -13.54 -0.65
CA ARG A 141 0.87 -14.64 -1.29
C ARG A 141 1.04 -15.89 -0.42
N TYR A 142 0.99 -15.72 0.90
CA TYR A 142 1.10 -16.83 1.86
C TYR A 142 -0.25 -17.21 2.47
N GLN A 143 -1.33 -16.53 2.07
CA GLN A 143 -2.68 -16.93 2.42
C GLN A 143 -3.10 -18.15 1.58
N PRO A 144 -3.61 -19.23 2.21
CA PRO A 144 -4.39 -20.23 1.48
C PRO A 144 -5.68 -19.56 0.98
N ASP A 145 -6.02 -19.76 -0.29
CA ASP A 145 -7.27 -19.26 -0.84
C ASP A 145 -8.43 -20.03 -0.17
N GLN A 146 -9.21 -19.34 0.66
CA GLN A 146 -10.32 -19.96 1.40
C GLN A 146 -11.42 -20.44 0.45
N ASN A 147 -11.50 -19.88 -0.76
CA ASN A 147 -12.53 -20.21 -1.74
C ASN A 147 -12.34 -21.60 -2.37
N LEU A 148 -11.11 -22.14 -2.40
CA LEU A 148 -10.86 -23.48 -2.95
C LEU A 148 -11.30 -24.57 -1.97
N SER A 149 -11.08 -24.36 -0.67
CA SER A 149 -11.49 -25.31 0.38
C SER A 149 -13.01 -25.53 0.44
N LYS A 150 -13.81 -24.54 0.02
CA LYS A 150 -15.27 -24.67 -0.03
C LYS A 150 -15.75 -25.57 -1.17
N ASN A 151 -15.02 -25.61 -2.30
CA ASN A 151 -15.34 -26.47 -3.43
C ASN A 151 -14.80 -27.90 -3.26
N GLU A 152 -13.61 -28.06 -2.67
CA GLU A 152 -12.99 -29.38 -2.43
C GLU A 152 -13.76 -30.19 -1.36
N ASN A 153 -14.24 -29.53 -0.29
CA ASN A 153 -15.05 -30.18 0.75
C ASN A 153 -16.43 -30.66 0.25
N THR A 154 -16.88 -30.23 -0.93
CA THR A 154 -18.15 -30.68 -1.52
C THR A 154 -17.98 -31.98 -2.34
N GLU A 155 -16.76 -32.29 -2.76
CA GLU A 155 -16.46 -33.47 -3.59
C GLU A 155 -15.91 -34.65 -2.77
N GLU A 156 -15.30 -34.42 -1.60
CA GLU A 156 -14.71 -35.48 -0.76
C GLU A 156 -15.71 -36.18 0.19
N GLU A 157 -16.96 -35.73 0.31
CA GLU A 157 -17.94 -36.31 1.26
C GLU A 157 -18.63 -37.61 0.75
N ILE A 158 -18.24 -38.13 -0.42
CA ILE A 158 -18.78 -39.38 -0.99
C ILE A 158 -17.69 -40.47 -1.04
N GLU A 159 -17.16 -40.91 0.11
CA GLU A 159 -16.67 -42.28 0.27
C GLU A 159 -16.52 -42.62 1.77
N MET A 160 -17.15 -43.73 2.19
CA MET A 160 -17.33 -44.15 3.59
C MET A 160 -16.18 -45.04 4.14
N PRO A 161 -16.13 -45.31 5.47
CA PRO A 161 -14.91 -45.48 6.27
C PRO A 161 -14.56 -46.94 6.67
N VAL A 162 -13.30 -47.20 7.06
CA VAL A 162 -12.86 -48.41 7.82
C VAL A 162 -11.69 -48.06 8.76
N PRO A 163 -11.56 -48.69 9.97
CA PRO A 163 -10.95 -48.07 11.16
C PRO A 163 -9.61 -48.67 11.65
N ASP A 164 -9.12 -48.04 12.73
CA ASP A 164 -8.19 -48.51 13.78
C ASP A 164 -6.68 -48.22 13.64
N GLU A 165 -6.13 -47.43 14.58
CA GLU A 165 -5.40 -47.91 15.77
C GLU A 165 -4.67 -46.73 16.48
N HIS A 166 -4.77 -46.70 17.81
CA HIS A 166 -4.03 -45.80 18.73
C HIS A 166 -3.02 -46.66 19.51
N PRO A 167 -1.78 -46.18 19.83
CA PRO A 167 -1.47 -45.81 21.23
C PRO A 167 -0.48 -44.61 21.35
N LEU A 168 -0.67 -43.64 22.28
CA LEU A 168 0.02 -43.50 23.60
C LEU A 168 1.58 -43.55 23.47
N ASP A 169 2.43 -42.59 23.86
CA ASP A 169 2.52 -41.76 25.07
C ASP A 169 3.58 -40.62 24.92
N SER A 170 3.58 -39.67 25.88
CA SER A 170 4.73 -38.93 26.48
C SER A 170 5.26 -37.55 25.99
N GLU A 171 5.30 -36.64 26.99
CA GLU A 171 6.19 -35.49 27.31
C GLU A 171 6.06 -34.07 26.71
N PRO A 172 6.14 -33.00 27.55
CA PRO A 172 5.91 -31.61 27.15
C PRO A 172 7.18 -30.85 26.69
N GLU A 173 8.37 -31.47 26.69
CA GLU A 173 9.64 -30.80 26.36
C GLU A 173 10.01 -30.83 24.86
N ALA A 174 9.38 -31.72 24.07
CA ALA A 174 9.63 -31.84 22.63
C ALA A 174 8.91 -30.78 21.77
N ARG A 175 8.28 -29.76 22.37
CA ARG A 175 7.51 -28.76 21.62
C ARG A 175 8.40 -27.73 20.94
N ASN A 176 9.49 -27.29 21.58
CA ASN A 176 10.28 -26.16 21.09
C ASN A 176 11.27 -26.55 19.97
N SER A 177 11.88 -27.74 20.07
CA SER A 177 12.76 -28.28 19.03
C SER A 177 11.98 -28.66 17.76
N ASN A 178 10.74 -29.13 17.90
CA ASN A 178 9.86 -29.45 16.79
C ASN A 178 9.32 -28.21 16.06
N ILE A 179 9.17 -27.06 16.75
CA ILE A 179 8.82 -25.77 16.10
C ILE A 179 10.00 -25.23 15.29
N LEU A 180 11.23 -25.27 15.83
CA LEU A 180 12.42 -24.82 15.10
C LEU A 180 12.73 -25.73 13.90
N LYS A 181 12.56 -27.06 14.04
CA LYS A 181 12.68 -28.01 12.92
C LYS A 181 11.58 -27.82 11.87
N SER A 182 10.32 -27.58 12.28
CA SER A 182 9.23 -27.36 11.33
C SER A 182 9.33 -26.02 10.59
N LEU A 183 9.94 -25.00 11.21
CA LEU A 183 10.28 -23.73 10.56
C LEU A 183 11.38 -23.88 9.50
N TRP A 184 12.34 -24.78 9.69
CA TRP A 184 13.48 -24.96 8.80
C TRP A 184 13.23 -25.98 7.67
N PHE A 185 12.34 -26.94 7.89
CA PHE A 185 11.93 -27.98 6.96
C PHE A 185 10.40 -28.19 7.00
N PRO A 186 9.62 -27.44 6.22
CA PRO A 186 8.19 -27.71 6.09
C PRO A 186 7.97 -29.03 5.36
N ILE A 187 7.33 -29.99 6.04
CA ILE A 187 7.04 -31.34 5.54
C ILE A 187 5.74 -31.42 4.72
N SER A 188 4.87 -30.41 4.78
CA SER A 188 3.57 -30.43 4.09
C SER A 188 3.53 -29.53 2.86
N THR A 189 3.15 -30.13 1.75
CA THR A 189 2.96 -29.55 0.41
C THR A 189 1.70 -28.66 0.27
N ILE A 190 0.94 -28.44 1.34
CA ILE A 190 -0.36 -27.74 1.31
C ILE A 190 -0.40 -26.64 2.40
N PRO A 191 -0.88 -25.41 2.08
CA PRO A 191 -0.94 -24.31 3.04
C PRO A 191 -2.02 -24.54 4.11
N THR A 192 -1.62 -24.96 5.32
CA THR A 192 -2.52 -25.15 6.46
C THR A 192 -2.73 -23.84 7.26
N ARG A 193 -3.91 -23.65 7.88
CA ARG A 193 -4.27 -22.45 8.68
C ARG A 193 -3.25 -22.08 9.78
N LYS A 194 -2.57 -23.07 10.37
CA LYS A 194 -1.49 -22.87 11.35
C LYS A 194 -0.16 -22.43 10.72
N SER A 195 0.15 -22.90 9.52
CA SER A 195 1.31 -22.45 8.74
C SER A 195 1.15 -20.97 8.35
N GLY A 196 -0.06 -20.58 7.91
CA GLY A 196 -0.39 -19.18 7.62
C GLY A 196 -0.13 -18.26 8.81
N GLN A 197 -0.61 -18.60 10.01
CA GLN A 197 -0.37 -17.82 11.25
C GLN A 197 1.13 -17.65 11.58
N ILE A 198 1.93 -18.68 11.32
CA ILE A 198 3.39 -18.63 11.51
C ILE A 198 4.02 -17.67 10.49
N VAL A 199 3.57 -17.71 9.22
CA VAL A 199 4.05 -16.79 8.19
C VAL A 199 3.65 -15.34 8.50
N TYR A 200 2.46 -15.10 9.03
CA TYR A 200 2.05 -13.77 9.52
C TYR A 200 2.97 -13.27 10.63
N GLY A 201 3.25 -14.13 11.61
CA GLY A 201 4.17 -13.82 12.70
C GLY A 201 5.58 -13.49 12.17
N CYS A 202 6.11 -14.31 11.26
CA CYS A 202 7.41 -14.07 10.64
C CYS A 202 7.44 -12.80 9.77
N ALA A 203 6.41 -12.53 8.98
CA ALA A 203 6.33 -11.34 8.14
C ALA A 203 6.20 -10.06 8.99
N SER A 204 5.39 -10.08 10.05
CA SER A 204 5.26 -8.99 11.00
C SER A 204 6.57 -8.73 11.76
N LEU A 205 7.22 -9.80 12.25
CA LEU A 205 8.54 -9.72 12.88
C LEU A 205 9.58 -9.12 11.92
N LEU A 206 9.55 -9.51 10.65
CA LEU A 206 10.47 -8.99 9.64
C LEU A 206 10.26 -7.48 9.42
N VAL A 207 9.01 -7.03 9.29
CA VAL A 207 8.72 -5.58 9.19
C VAL A 207 9.21 -4.82 10.42
N LEU A 208 9.01 -5.36 11.63
CA LEU A 208 9.52 -4.76 12.86
C LEU A 208 11.05 -4.64 12.84
N LEU A 209 11.75 -5.69 12.42
CA LEU A 209 13.21 -5.68 12.28
C LEU A 209 13.69 -4.66 11.25
N MET A 210 12.98 -4.50 10.14
CA MET A 210 13.28 -3.47 9.14
C MET A 210 13.14 -2.06 9.71
N ILE A 211 12.11 -1.80 10.53
CA ILE A 211 11.95 -0.53 11.23
C ILE A 211 13.13 -0.28 12.18
N ILE A 212 13.50 -1.26 13.00
CA ILE A 212 14.62 -1.15 13.94
C ILE A 212 15.94 -0.90 13.19
N LEU A 213 16.17 -1.58 12.06
CA LEU A 213 17.33 -1.36 11.21
C LEU A 213 17.33 0.09 10.68
N SER A 214 16.22 0.58 10.14
CA SER A 214 16.11 1.95 9.65
C SER A 214 16.37 3.00 10.74
N LEU A 215 15.90 2.78 11.97
CA LEU A 215 16.18 3.67 13.11
C LEU A 215 17.68 3.75 13.41
N ILE A 216 18.35 2.59 13.43
CA ILE A 216 19.80 2.52 13.67
C ILE A 216 20.58 3.21 12.55
N LEU A 217 20.19 3.03 11.29
CA LEU A 217 20.83 3.71 10.16
C LEU A 217 20.70 5.23 10.24
N VAL A 218 19.52 5.75 10.60
CA VAL A 218 19.30 7.20 10.74
C VAL A 218 20.11 7.77 11.91
N GLN A 219 20.13 7.07 13.05
CA GLN A 219 20.96 7.47 14.18
C GLN A 219 22.44 7.50 13.81
N TRP A 220 22.91 6.48 13.09
CA TRP A 220 24.28 6.39 12.61
C TRP A 220 24.64 7.52 11.63
N SER A 221 23.71 7.89 10.73
CA SER A 221 23.91 9.03 9.82
C SER A 221 24.02 10.37 10.56
N SER A 222 23.35 10.53 11.70
CA SER A 222 23.31 11.81 12.43
C SER A 222 24.58 12.08 13.27
N GLN A 223 25.26 11.04 13.75
CA GLN A 223 26.43 11.18 14.64
C GLN A 223 27.75 11.41 13.89
N GLY A 224 27.69 11.59 12.57
CA GLY A 224 28.88 11.72 11.72
C GLY A 224 29.60 10.39 11.56
N PHE A 225 30.33 10.25 10.45
CA PHE A 225 31.09 9.04 10.10
C PHE A 225 32.26 8.73 11.05
N SER A 226 32.36 9.45 12.19
CA SER A 226 33.36 9.28 13.24
C SER A 226 33.09 8.02 14.04
N GLY A 227 33.26 6.85 13.40
CA GLY A 227 33.82 5.63 13.97
C GLY A 227 33.33 5.12 15.32
N ASP A 228 32.14 5.48 15.81
CA ASP A 228 31.63 4.92 17.06
C ASP A 228 31.23 3.46 16.86
N SER A 229 32.09 2.57 17.34
CA SER A 229 32.11 1.12 17.11
C SER A 229 30.84 0.37 17.56
N LYS A 230 29.90 1.04 18.26
CA LYS A 230 28.75 0.38 18.88
C LYS A 230 27.59 0.11 17.92
N TYR A 231 27.35 0.98 16.93
CA TYR A 231 26.20 0.83 16.02
C TYR A 231 26.45 -0.16 14.88
N THR A 232 27.71 -0.29 14.45
CA THR A 232 28.12 -1.20 13.37
C THR A 232 27.84 -2.68 13.65
N PRO A 233 28.25 -3.28 14.80
CA PRO A 233 27.97 -4.69 15.07
C PRO A 233 26.48 -4.96 15.26
N VAL A 234 25.74 -4.02 15.85
CA VAL A 234 24.28 -4.13 16.03
C VAL A 234 23.58 -4.13 14.67
N ALA A 235 23.94 -3.21 13.76
CA ALA A 235 23.38 -3.16 12.42
C ALA A 235 23.69 -4.43 11.60
N VAL A 236 24.91 -4.95 11.68
CA VAL A 236 25.31 -6.19 11.01
C VAL A 236 24.53 -7.40 11.56
N LEU A 237 24.39 -7.50 12.89
CA LEU A 237 23.60 -8.56 13.52
C LEU A 237 22.14 -8.50 13.08
N LEU A 238 21.56 -7.30 13.01
CA LEU A 238 20.17 -7.11 12.59
C LEU A 238 19.97 -7.44 11.11
N LEU A 239 20.92 -7.09 10.25
CA LEU A 239 20.91 -7.45 8.83
C LEU A 239 20.96 -8.99 8.65
N LEU A 240 21.83 -9.67 9.40
CA LEU A 240 21.92 -11.13 9.40
C LEU A 240 20.61 -11.78 9.86
N LEU A 241 19.98 -11.22 10.89
CA LEU A 241 18.68 -11.69 11.39
C LEU A 241 17.59 -11.49 10.34
N ILE A 242 17.55 -10.33 9.66
CA ILE A 242 16.62 -10.08 8.55
C ILE A 242 16.85 -11.09 7.43
N ILE A 243 18.09 -11.34 7.01
CA ILE A 243 18.42 -12.35 5.99
C ILE A 243 18.00 -13.75 6.46
N GLY A 244 18.18 -14.09 7.74
CA GLY A 244 17.70 -15.35 8.31
C GLY A 244 16.18 -15.51 8.18
N VAL A 245 15.40 -14.50 8.57
CA VAL A 245 13.94 -14.53 8.44
C VAL A 245 13.50 -14.52 6.96
N MET A 246 14.22 -13.83 6.08
CA MET A 246 14.01 -13.87 4.62
C MET A 246 14.16 -15.28 4.07
N VAL A 247 15.21 -15.99 4.46
CA VAL A 247 15.47 -17.36 4.00
C VAL A 247 14.40 -18.32 4.53
N ILE A 248 13.92 -18.11 5.76
CA ILE A 248 12.80 -18.88 6.33
C ILE A 248 11.52 -18.65 5.50
N ILE A 249 11.19 -17.39 5.19
CA ILE A 249 10.02 -17.03 4.36
C ILE A 249 10.17 -17.54 2.91
N TRP A 250 11.38 -17.53 2.36
CA TRP A 250 11.68 -18.09 1.05
C TRP A 250 11.44 -19.61 1.01
N ARG A 251 11.81 -20.31 2.08
CA ARG A 251 11.64 -21.77 2.21
C ARG A 251 10.19 -22.22 2.46
N GLN A 252 9.30 -21.31 2.84
CA GLN A 252 7.89 -21.63 3.05
C GLN A 252 7.15 -21.88 1.71
N PRO A 253 6.23 -22.87 1.65
CA PRO A 253 5.49 -23.18 0.43
C PRO A 253 4.63 -21.97 0.01
N GLN A 254 4.80 -21.55 -1.24
CA GLN A 254 4.10 -20.40 -1.82
C GLN A 254 2.80 -20.87 -2.47
N ASN A 255 1.74 -20.06 -2.39
CA ASN A 255 0.47 -20.37 -3.05
C ASN A 255 0.69 -20.47 -4.58
N PRO A 256 0.34 -21.60 -5.24
CA PRO A 256 0.57 -21.82 -6.67
C PRO A 256 -0.38 -21.03 -7.58
N ILE A 257 -1.37 -20.33 -7.03
CA ILE A 257 -2.35 -19.58 -7.82
C ILE A 257 -1.66 -18.39 -8.51
N PRO A 258 -1.86 -18.20 -9.83
CA PRO A 258 -1.30 -17.07 -10.55
C PRO A 258 -1.98 -15.77 -10.08
N LEU A 259 -1.34 -15.04 -9.17
CA LEU A 259 -1.75 -13.67 -8.85
C LEU A 259 -1.72 -12.82 -10.12
N TYR A 260 -2.75 -11.99 -10.32
CA TYR A 260 -2.85 -11.02 -11.43
C TYR A 260 -1.62 -10.09 -11.49
N PHE A 261 -0.95 -9.89 -10.35
CA PHE A 261 0.27 -9.10 -10.21
C PHE A 261 1.50 -10.01 -10.03
N LYS A 262 2.23 -10.28 -11.11
CA LYS A 262 3.49 -11.04 -11.08
C LYS A 262 4.67 -10.11 -10.77
N VAL A 263 5.18 -10.17 -9.55
CA VAL A 263 6.46 -9.52 -9.19
C VAL A 263 7.58 -10.58 -9.37
N PRO A 264 8.55 -10.38 -10.28
CA PRO A 264 9.70 -11.28 -10.39
C PRO A 264 10.51 -11.25 -9.08
N ALA A 265 11.10 -12.36 -8.65
CA ALA A 265 11.93 -12.53 -7.44
C ALA A 265 11.30 -12.18 -6.08
N LEU A 266 10.23 -12.89 -5.74
CA LEU A 266 9.63 -12.89 -4.40
C LEU A 266 10.48 -13.75 -3.45
N PRO A 267 10.70 -13.34 -2.18
CA PRO A 267 10.09 -12.23 -1.43
C PRO A 267 10.94 -10.93 -1.37
N VAL A 268 12.08 -10.88 -2.07
CA VAL A 268 13.08 -9.80 -1.92
C VAL A 268 12.53 -8.43 -2.33
N PHE A 269 11.82 -8.33 -3.45
CA PHE A 269 11.37 -7.03 -3.97
C PHE A 269 10.39 -6.26 -3.07
N PRO A 270 9.28 -6.86 -2.58
CA PRO A 270 8.40 -6.19 -1.61
C PRO A 270 9.15 -5.72 -0.37
N LEU A 271 10.15 -6.48 0.07
CA LEU A 271 10.89 -6.23 1.29
C LEU A 271 11.93 -5.12 1.13
N VAL A 272 12.65 -5.10 0.02
CA VAL A 272 13.50 -3.95 -0.35
C VAL A 272 12.65 -2.69 -0.47
N SER A 273 11.45 -2.77 -1.05
CA SER A 273 10.53 -1.62 -1.15
C SER A 273 10.10 -1.12 0.22
N ILE A 274 9.69 -2.00 1.15
CA ILE A 274 9.29 -1.63 2.51
C ILE A 274 10.48 -0.98 3.24
N PHE A 275 11.67 -1.57 3.15
CA PHE A 275 12.88 -1.03 3.79
C PHE A 275 13.22 0.38 3.29
N VAL A 276 13.28 0.56 1.98
CA VAL A 276 13.57 1.85 1.36
C VAL A 276 12.53 2.89 1.78
N ASN A 277 11.24 2.54 1.70
CA ASN A 277 10.16 3.46 2.07
C ASN A 277 10.24 3.88 3.55
N ILE A 278 10.47 2.93 4.47
CA ILE A 278 10.60 3.22 5.91
C ILE A 278 11.84 4.07 6.18
N TYR A 279 12.97 3.78 5.54
CA TYR A 279 14.19 4.56 5.67
C TYR A 279 14.01 6.02 5.20
N LEU A 280 13.34 6.23 4.06
CA LEU A 280 12.98 7.56 3.58
C LEU A 280 12.02 8.29 4.53
N MET A 281 11.04 7.56 5.08
CA MET A 281 10.09 8.09 6.05
C MET A 281 10.79 8.59 7.33
N MET A 282 11.86 7.90 7.75
CA MET A 282 12.62 8.23 8.96
C MET A 282 13.55 9.46 8.80
N GLN A 283 13.85 9.87 7.57
CA GLN A 283 14.66 11.08 7.29
C GLN A 283 13.84 12.39 7.33
N ILE A 284 12.51 12.30 7.41
CA ILE A 284 11.63 13.48 7.42
C ILE A 284 11.65 14.16 8.79
N THR A 285 11.54 15.49 8.80
CA THR A 285 11.47 16.33 10.00
C THR A 285 10.36 15.90 10.98
N SER A 286 10.65 15.95 12.29
CA SER A 286 9.69 15.57 13.34
C SER A 286 8.40 16.40 13.35
N GLY A 287 8.45 17.65 12.87
CA GLY A 287 7.26 18.50 12.73
C GLY A 287 6.23 17.92 11.74
N THR A 288 6.69 17.38 10.62
CA THR A 288 5.81 16.73 9.63
C THR A 288 5.18 15.47 10.21
N TRP A 289 5.94 14.69 10.98
CA TRP A 289 5.42 13.52 11.69
C TRP A 289 4.30 13.87 12.68
N ALA A 290 4.44 14.98 13.41
CA ALA A 290 3.39 15.46 14.30
C ALA A 290 2.11 15.82 13.52
N ILE A 291 2.23 16.54 12.40
CA ILE A 291 1.09 16.91 11.55
C ILE A 291 0.41 15.65 10.98
N PHE A 292 1.20 14.71 10.48
CA PHE A 292 0.71 13.44 9.96
C PHE A 292 -0.04 12.64 11.03
N ALA A 293 0.52 12.55 12.25
CA ALA A 293 -0.11 11.87 13.38
C ALA A 293 -1.43 12.54 13.79
N ILE A 294 -1.48 13.87 13.87
CA ILE A 294 -2.72 14.60 14.17
C ILE A 294 -3.79 14.29 13.12
N TRP A 295 -3.44 14.31 11.83
CA TRP A 295 -4.38 14.02 10.76
C TRP A 295 -4.89 12.57 10.80
N ASN A 296 -3.98 11.65 11.12
CA ASN A 296 -4.30 10.24 11.28
C ASN A 296 -5.26 10.01 12.47
N VAL A 297 -5.04 10.69 13.60
CA VAL A 297 -5.94 10.70 14.76
C VAL A 297 -7.32 11.26 14.40
N ILE A 298 -7.38 12.38 13.66
CA ILE A 298 -8.66 12.94 13.19
C ILE A 298 -9.40 11.93 12.30
N GLY A 299 -8.70 11.30 11.35
CA GLY A 299 -9.25 10.27 10.47
C GLY A 299 -9.79 9.07 11.26
N PHE A 300 -9.03 8.58 12.24
CA PHE A 300 -9.50 7.52 13.13
C PHE A 300 -10.69 7.94 13.98
N LEU A 301 -10.72 9.16 14.50
CA LEU A 301 -11.86 9.65 15.27
C LEU A 301 -13.15 9.65 14.43
N ILE A 302 -13.07 10.05 13.16
CA ILE A 302 -14.19 10.00 12.22
C ILE A 302 -14.58 8.54 11.94
N TYR A 303 -13.60 7.66 11.71
CA TYR A 303 -13.83 6.25 11.45
C TYR A 303 -14.50 5.53 12.63
N PHE A 304 -13.94 5.64 13.84
CA PHE A 304 -14.49 4.98 15.03
C PHE A 304 -15.80 5.63 15.50
N GLY A 305 -15.95 6.94 15.36
CA GLY A 305 -17.13 7.67 15.81
C GLY A 305 -18.34 7.52 14.88
N TYR A 306 -18.12 7.65 13.58
CA TYR A 306 -19.17 7.60 12.56
C TYR A 306 -19.12 6.30 11.74
N GLY A 307 -17.95 5.96 11.20
CA GLY A 307 -17.77 4.88 10.23
C GLY A 307 -18.18 3.49 10.73
N ILE A 308 -17.75 3.10 11.94
CA ILE A 308 -18.11 1.78 12.52
C ILE A 308 -19.62 1.64 12.74
N ARG A 309 -20.31 2.72 13.14
CA ARG A 309 -21.75 2.66 13.43
C ARG A 309 -22.64 2.69 12.18
N HIS A 310 -22.08 3.06 11.03
CA HIS A 310 -22.82 3.26 9.78
C HIS A 310 -22.28 2.41 8.62
N SER A 311 -21.29 1.54 8.86
CA SER A 311 -20.82 0.64 7.81
C SER A 311 -21.95 -0.31 7.44
N LEU A 312 -22.17 -0.48 6.13
CA LEU A 312 -23.31 -1.22 5.62
C LEU A 312 -23.17 -2.74 5.79
N GLU A 313 -21.99 -3.24 6.18
CA GLU A 313 -21.75 -4.66 6.42
C GLU A 313 -22.57 -5.22 7.61
N GLU A 314 -23.07 -4.39 8.53
CA GLU A 314 -23.89 -4.85 9.66
C GLU A 314 -25.40 -4.94 9.34
N ASN A 315 -25.88 -4.39 8.21
CA ASN A 315 -27.30 -4.43 7.84
C ASN A 315 -27.68 -5.54 6.83
N ASP A 316 -26.72 -6.14 6.13
CA ASP A 316 -27.02 -7.24 5.18
C ASP A 316 -27.39 -8.57 5.85
N GLU A 317 -27.12 -8.75 7.16
CA GLU A 317 -27.58 -9.93 7.91
C GLU A 317 -29.05 -9.84 8.37
N GLN A 318 -29.71 -8.68 8.24
CA GLN A 318 -31.08 -8.48 8.71
C GLN A 318 -32.13 -8.42 7.60
N GLN A 319 -31.76 -8.64 6.34
CA GLN A 319 -32.75 -8.75 5.27
C GLN A 319 -33.31 -10.18 5.19
N PRO A 320 -34.61 -10.41 5.45
CA PRO A 320 -35.22 -11.73 5.27
C PRO A 320 -35.05 -12.16 3.80
N PRO A 321 -34.95 -13.47 3.51
CA PRO A 321 -34.81 -13.94 2.14
C PRO A 321 -35.95 -13.37 1.30
N ALA A 322 -35.59 -12.56 0.31
CA ALA A 322 -36.53 -12.03 -0.66
C ALA A 322 -37.28 -13.20 -1.28
N SER A 323 -38.51 -13.35 -0.85
CA SER A 323 -39.48 -14.31 -1.34
C SER A 323 -39.59 -14.21 -2.86
N THR A 324 -39.32 -15.36 -3.50
CA THR A 324 -39.92 -15.87 -4.74
C THR A 324 -40.95 -14.93 -5.39
N SER A 325 -40.53 -14.22 -6.43
CA SER A 325 -41.44 -13.75 -7.48
C SER A 325 -40.64 -13.32 -8.72
N GLN A 326 -40.23 -14.30 -9.52
CA GLN A 326 -40.02 -14.15 -10.97
C GLN A 326 -39.87 -15.54 -11.64
N THR A 327 -40.90 -16.37 -11.46
CA THR A 327 -41.22 -17.46 -12.39
C THR A 327 -42.67 -17.28 -12.82
N LEU A 328 -42.93 -16.33 -13.72
CA LEU A 328 -44.13 -16.35 -14.55
C LEU A 328 -43.89 -15.54 -15.82
N ASP A 329 -44.22 -16.16 -16.94
CA ASP A 329 -44.41 -15.59 -18.28
C ASP A 329 -43.19 -15.17 -19.11
N LYS A 330 -42.48 -16.19 -19.61
CA LYS A 330 -42.01 -16.15 -21.00
C LYS A 330 -42.16 -17.50 -21.70
N ASN A 331 -43.40 -17.99 -21.80
CA ASN A 331 -43.73 -18.97 -22.82
C ASN A 331 -45.24 -19.05 -23.09
N THR A 332 -45.80 -18.20 -23.96
CA THR A 332 -46.87 -18.60 -24.89
C THR A 332 -47.21 -17.52 -25.94
N ARG A 333 -47.21 -17.98 -27.20
CA ARG A 333 -48.01 -17.54 -28.36
C ARG A 333 -47.61 -16.31 -29.19
N SER A 334 -47.05 -16.65 -30.36
CA SER A 334 -47.38 -16.12 -31.70
C SER A 334 -48.88 -15.82 -31.87
N PRO A 335 -49.25 -14.86 -32.74
CA PRO A 335 -49.91 -15.32 -33.97
C PRO A 335 -49.46 -14.60 -35.26
N GLU A 336 -49.56 -15.37 -36.35
CA GLU A 336 -49.67 -14.94 -37.73
C GLU A 336 -51.03 -14.26 -38.04
N SER A 337 -51.11 -13.67 -39.24
CA SER A 337 -52.29 -13.27 -40.03
C SER A 337 -53.14 -12.11 -39.52
N SER A 338 -53.12 -10.97 -40.22
CA SER A 338 -53.92 -10.69 -41.43
C SER A 338 -53.61 -9.29 -41.97
#